data_AF-A0A6M3LJ33-F1
#
_entry.id   AF-A0A6M3LJ33-F1
#
_cell.length_a   1.000
_cell.length_b   1.000
_cell.length_c   1.000
_cell.angle_alpha   90.00
_cell.angle_beta   90.00
_cell.angle_gamma   90.00
#
_symmetry.space_group_name_H-M   'P 1'
#
loop_
_entity.id
_entity.type
_entity.pdbx_description
1 polymer ?
#
loop_
_entity_poly.entity_id
_entity_poly.type
_entity_poly.pdbx_seq_one_letter_code
_entity_poly.pdbx_strand_id
1 'polypeptide(L)'
;AQTEHDYRIAVAKKMLELRAEGTPVTIIADITKGEKLIAKLKLDRDIAKGMSDACNQAIMAIRASMSGLQSLISRDKEAMKLL
;
A
#
# COMPACT_ATOMS: atom_id res chain seq x y z
N ALA A 1 5.56 -4.60 -3.82
CA ALA A 1 5.33 -5.77 -4.71
C ALA A 1 5.88 -7.05 -4.08
N GLN A 2 7.16 -7.09 -3.70
CA GLN A 2 7.80 -8.28 -3.11
C GLN A 2 7.13 -8.76 -1.81
N THR A 3 6.86 -7.86 -0.86
CA THR A 3 6.22 -8.23 0.42
C THR A 3 4.80 -8.77 0.26
N GLU A 4 4.02 -8.26 -0.69
CA GLU A 4 2.68 -8.81 -1.02
C GLU A 4 2.80 -10.19 -1.67
N HIS A 5 3.76 -10.37 -2.58
CA HIS A 5 4.04 -11.66 -3.20
C HIS A 5 4.40 -12.72 -2.16
N ASP A 6 5.35 -12.41 -1.28
CA ASP A 6 5.85 -13.36 -0.27
C ASP A 6 4.78 -13.71 0.76
N TYR A 7 4.00 -12.72 1.20
CA TYR A 7 2.85 -12.95 2.07
C TYR A 7 1.82 -13.89 1.41
N ARG A 8 1.46 -13.66 0.13
CA ARG A 8 0.48 -14.50 -0.57
C ARG A 8 0.95 -15.94 -0.75
N ILE A 9 2.22 -16.14 -1.09
CA ILE A 9 2.79 -17.48 -1.21
C ILE A 9 2.76 -18.20 0.13
N ALA A 10 3.17 -17.53 1.22
CA ALA A 10 3.22 -18.14 2.53
C ALA A 10 1.81 -18.53 3.02
N VAL A 11 0.81 -17.66 2.84
CA VAL A 11 -0.59 -17.96 3.17
C VAL A 11 -1.10 -19.17 2.39
N ALA A 12 -0.87 -19.21 1.08
CA ALA A 12 -1.32 -20.31 0.23
C ALA A 12 -0.69 -21.65 0.65
N LYS A 13 0.62 -21.66 0.91
CA LYS A 13 1.33 -22.86 1.40
C LYS A 13 0.74 -23.34 2.73
N LYS A 14 0.56 -22.42 3.68
CA LYS A 14 0.06 -22.80 5.01
C LYS A 14 -1.39 -23.31 4.99
N MET A 15 -2.25 -22.73 4.15
CA MET A 15 -3.61 -23.22 3.94
C MET A 15 -3.63 -24.62 3.34
N LEU A 16 -2.75 -24.92 2.38
CA LEU A 16 -2.62 -26.25 1.78
C LEU A 16 -2.13 -27.28 2.80
N GLU A 17 -1.12 -26.94 3.60
CA GLU A 17 -0.62 -27.79 4.71
C GLU A 17 -1.74 -28.13 5.69
N LEU A 18 -2.43 -27.12 6.24
CA LEU A 18 -3.52 -27.33 7.20
C LEU A 18 -4.68 -28.14 6.59
N ARG A 19 -4.94 -27.96 5.30
CA ARG A 19 -5.96 -28.75 4.58
C ARG A 19 -5.55 -30.22 4.46
N ALA A 20 -4.28 -30.48 4.16
CA ALA A 20 -3.74 -31.84 4.10
C ALA A 20 -3.75 -32.53 5.47
N GLU A 21 -3.57 -31.77 6.55
CA GLU A 21 -3.66 -32.23 7.96
C GLU A 21 -5.11 -32.50 8.42
N GLY A 22 -6.11 -32.25 7.56
CA GLY A 22 -7.52 -32.52 7.87
C GLY A 22 -8.25 -31.37 8.57
N THR A 23 -7.64 -30.18 8.65
CA THR A 23 -8.30 -29.01 9.24
C THR A 23 -9.58 -28.65 8.46
N PRO A 24 -10.70 -28.35 9.13
CA PRO A 24 -11.92 -27.89 8.48
C PRO A 24 -11.72 -26.57 7.73
N VAL A 25 -12.22 -26.51 6.48
CA VAL A 25 -12.08 -25.32 5.60
C VAL A 25 -12.63 -24.04 6.24
N THR A 26 -13.64 -24.17 7.11
CA THR A 26 -14.28 -23.06 7.82
C THR A 26 -13.34 -22.29 8.74
N ILE A 27 -12.30 -22.93 9.29
CA ILE A 27 -11.38 -22.32 10.27
C ILE A 27 -9.94 -22.15 9.77
N ILE A 28 -9.58 -22.80 8.65
CA ILE A 28 -8.21 -22.75 8.09
C ILE A 28 -7.72 -21.32 7.90
N ALA A 29 -8.59 -20.43 7.42
CA ALA A 29 -8.21 -19.04 7.14
C ALA A 29 -7.82 -18.29 8.42
N ASP A 30 -8.54 -18.52 9.52
CA ASP A 30 -8.28 -17.84 10.78
C ASP A 30 -7.04 -18.38 11.46
N ILE A 31 -6.85 -19.71 11.44
CA ILE A 31 -5.64 -20.36 11.94
C ILE A 31 -4.41 -19.87 11.16
N THR A 32 -4.50 -19.84 9.83
CA THR A 32 -3.39 -19.38 8.98
C THR A 32 -3.00 -17.94 9.29
N LYS A 33 -3.98 -17.04 9.49
CA LYS A 33 -3.72 -15.63 9.82
C LYS A 33 -3.17 -15.44 11.24
N GLY A 34 -3.49 -16.34 12.17
CA GLY A 34 -2.97 -16.34 13.53
C GLY A 34 -1.55 -16.89 13.66
N GLU A 35 -1.05 -17.59 12.63
CA GLU A 35 0.31 -18.12 12.61
C GLU A 35 1.34 -16.96 12.61
N LYS A 36 2.38 -17.11 13.43
CA LYS A 36 3.31 -16.03 13.77
C LYS A 36 4.07 -15.51 12.56
N LEU A 37 4.54 -16.40 11.68
CA LEU A 37 5.26 -16.02 10.46
C LEU A 37 4.32 -15.31 9.47
N ILE A 38 3.10 -15.83 9.24
CA ILE A 38 2.10 -15.20 8.38
C ILE A 38 1.71 -13.81 8.91
N ALA A 39 1.49 -13.68 10.22
CA ALA A 39 1.18 -12.39 10.85
C ALA A 39 2.32 -11.38 10.66
N LYS A 40 3.58 -11.83 10.78
CA LYS A 40 4.75 -11.00 10.52
C LYS A 40 4.86 -10.55 9.06
N LEU A 41 4.69 -11.47 8.11
CA LEU A 41 4.68 -11.15 6.68
C LEU A 41 3.55 -10.18 6.32
N LYS A 42 2.37 -10.33 6.95
CA LYS A 42 1.25 -9.40 6.78
C LYS A 42 1.61 -8.00 7.24
N LEU A 43 2.21 -7.89 8.43
CA LEU A 43 2.66 -6.61 8.99
C LEU A 43 3.66 -5.93 8.06
N ASP A 44 4.68 -6.66 7.60
CA ASP A 44 5.74 -6.11 6.74
C ASP A 44 5.17 -5.64 5.38
N ARG A 45 4.21 -6.39 4.84
CA ARG A 45 3.44 -5.97 3.67
C ARG A 45 2.64 -4.68 3.94
N ASP A 46 1.91 -4.62 5.03
CA ASP A 46 1.03 -3.49 5.34
C ASP A 46 1.86 -2.21 5.56
N ILE A 47 3.03 -2.32 6.21
CA ILE A 47 4.00 -1.22 6.33
C ILE A 47 4.47 -0.77 4.95
N ALA A 48 4.94 -1.70 4.10
CA ALA A 48 5.45 -1.37 2.77
C ALA A 48 4.39 -0.68 1.90
N LYS A 49 3.13 -1.15 1.98
CA LYS A 49 2.01 -0.54 1.27
C LYS A 49 1.71 0.86 1.81
N GLY A 50 1.57 1.00 3.13
CA GLY A 50 1.30 2.30 3.76
C GLY A 50 2.37 3.34 3.44
N MET A 51 3.64 2.92 3.40
CA MET A 51 4.75 3.80 3.05
C MET A 51 4.70 4.24 1.58
N SER A 52 4.38 3.32 0.66
CA SER A 52 4.17 3.65 -0.76
C SER A 52 3.01 4.62 -0.96
N ASP A 53 1.89 4.39 -0.26
CA ASP A 53 0.69 5.22 -0.36
C ASP A 53 0.96 6.63 0.19
N ALA A 54 1.68 6.73 1.32
CA ALA A 54 2.10 8.01 1.90
C ALA A 54 3.03 8.80 0.97
N CYS A 55 4.02 8.15 0.35
CA CYS A 55 4.90 8.78 -0.63
C CYS A 55 4.12 9.30 -1.84
N ASN A 56 3.17 8.53 -2.35
CA ASN A 56 2.32 8.97 -3.47
C ASN A 56 1.48 10.19 -3.09
N GLN A 57 0.87 10.19 -1.89
CA GLN A 57 0.12 11.34 -1.39
C GLN A 57 0.99 12.58 -1.25
N ALA A 58 2.22 12.44 -0.73
CA ALA A 58 3.17 13.55 -0.64
C ALA A 58 3.53 14.13 -2.02
N ILE A 59 3.79 13.25 -3.00
CA ILE A 59 4.06 13.68 -4.39
C ILE A 59 2.85 14.43 -4.97
N MET A 60 1.63 13.95 -4.74
CA MET A 60 0.41 14.62 -5.21
C MET A 60 0.22 15.99 -4.55
N ALA A 61 0.49 16.10 -3.24
CA ALA A 61 0.44 17.37 -2.53
C ALA A 61 1.44 18.39 -3.11
N ILE A 62 2.68 17.97 -3.34
CA ILE A 62 3.71 18.82 -3.95
C ILE A 62 3.29 19.26 -5.36
N ARG A 63 2.76 18.34 -6.18
CA ARG A 63 2.22 18.67 -7.51
C ARG A 63 1.12 19.72 -7.44
N ALA A 64 0.17 19.57 -6.52
CA ALA A 64 -0.90 20.54 -6.31
C ALA A 64 -0.35 21.93 -5.95
N SER A 65 0.64 21.99 -5.03
CA SER A 65 1.32 23.25 -4.69
C SER A 65 2.01 23.90 -5.88
N MET A 66 2.72 23.12 -6.70
CA MET A 66 3.37 23.63 -7.92
C MET A 66 2.35 24.20 -8.93
N SER A 67 1.24 23.50 -9.16
CA SER A 67 0.17 24.00 -10.03
C SER A 67 -0.47 25.28 -9.51
N GLY A 68 -0.63 25.39 -8.18
CA GLY A 68 -1.08 26.63 -7.53
C GLY A 68 -0.12 27.80 -7.80
N LEU A 69 1.18 27.60 -7.60
CA LEU A 69 2.20 28.62 -7.88
C LEU A 69 2.26 29.02 -9.35
N GLN A 70 2.17 28.06 -10.27
CA GLN A 70 2.11 28.33 -11.71
C GLN A 70 0.91 29.21 -12.08
N SER A 71 -0.23 28.96 -11.44
CA SER A 71 -1.45 29.74 -11.66
C SER A 71 -1.28 31.19 -11.16
N LEU A 72 -0.66 31.39 -9.99
CA LEU A 72 -0.34 32.73 -9.48
C LEU A 72 0.61 33.49 -10.41
N ILE A 73 1.73 32.86 -10.81
CA ILE A 73 2.70 33.47 -11.74
C ILE A 73 2.03 33.86 -13.06
N SER A 74 1.11 33.04 -13.57
CA SER A 74 0.40 33.33 -14.82
C SER A 74 -0.49 34.56 -14.68
N ARG A 75 -1.21 34.68 -13.55
CA ARG A 75 -2.04 35.86 -13.24
C ARG A 75 -1.20 37.13 -13.08
N ASP A 76 -0.06 37.04 -12.39
CA ASP A 76 0.83 38.20 -12.20
C ASP A 76 1.40 38.69 -13.53
N LYS A 77 1.77 37.76 -14.44
CA LYS A 77 2.22 38.10 -15.80
C LYS A 77 1.12 38.78 -16.61
N GLU A 78 -0.12 38.34 -16.49
CA GLU A 78 -1.26 39.00 -17.16
C GLU A 78 -1.51 40.40 -16.59
N ALA A 79 -1.44 40.57 -15.27
CA ALA A 79 -1.58 41.88 -14.64
C ALA A 79 -0.50 42.86 -15.09
N MET A 80 0.76 42.41 -15.21
CA MET A 80 1.85 43.27 -15.71
C MET A 80 1.72 43.66 -17.18
N LYS A 81 1.01 42.88 -18.02
CA LYS A 81 0.76 43.26 -19.42
C LYS A 81 -0.27 44.37 -19.58
N LEU A 82 -1.08 44.62 -18.55
CA LEU A 82 -2.15 45.62 -18.55
C LEU A 82 -1.68 46.99 -18.03
N LEU A 83 -0.44 47.09 -17.54
CA LEU A 83 0.24 48.32 -17.11
C LEU A 83 1.17 48.82 -18.22
#